data_AF-A0AAU8NF08-F1
#
_entry.id   AF-A0AAU8NF08-F1
#
_cell.length_a   1.000
_cell.length_b   1.000
_cell.length_c   1.000
_cell.angle_alpha   90.00
_cell.angle_beta   90.00
_cell.angle_gamma   90.00
#
_symmetry.space_group_name_H-M   'P 1'
#
loop_
_entity.id
_entity.type
_entity.pdbx_description
1 polymer ?
#
loop_
_entity_poly.entity_id
_entity_poly.type
_entity_poly.pdbx_seq_one_letter_code
_entity_poly.pdbx_strand_id
1 'polypeptide(L)' 'MMDSTLNRWSVSEYMKHRYIRTGHVPDREELQTEFMGIDQTELLEGIAEFDAIVGTGGVLHAEVD' A
#
# COMPACT_ATOMS: atom_id res chain seq x y z
N MET A 1 -18.85 -1.52 6.73
CA MET A 1 -18.30 -0.84 7.91
C MET A 1 -16.89 -0.45 7.51
N MET A 2 -16.62 0.84 7.36
CA MET A 2 -15.26 1.34 7.21
C MET A 2 -15.12 2.40 8.26
N ASP A 3 -14.60 1.96 9.40
CA ASP A 3 -14.10 2.81 10.44
C ASP A 3 -13.01 3.66 9.77
N SER A 4 -13.25 4.96 9.63
CA SER A 4 -12.31 5.93 9.03
C SER A 4 -11.03 6.13 9.88
N THR A 5 -10.63 5.10 10.63
CA THR A 5 -9.43 5.07 11.44
C THR A 5 -8.27 4.81 10.50
N LEU A 6 -7.33 5.75 10.42
CA LEU A 6 -6.10 5.61 9.65
C LEU A 6 -5.42 4.28 10.07
N ASN A 7 -5.46 3.30 9.18
CA ASN A 7 -4.97 1.95 9.40
C ASN A 7 -4.34 1.41 8.11
N ARG A 8 -3.72 0.24 8.22
CA ARG A 8 -3.08 -0.49 7.12
C ARG A 8 -3.91 -0.56 5.84
N TRP A 9 -5.20 -0.85 5.98
CA TRP A 9 -6.12 -0.96 4.83
C TRP A 9 -6.29 0.37 4.10
N SER A 10 -6.37 1.48 4.85
CA SER A 10 -6.49 2.82 4.28
C SER A 10 -5.25 3.18 3.45
N VAL A 11 -4.06 2.79 3.90
CA VAL A 11 -2.78 3.01 3.20
C VAL A 11 -2.72 2.20 1.91
N SER A 12 -2.98 0.90 1.97
CA SER A 12 -2.94 0.00 0.80
C SER A 12 -3.94 0.44 -0.30
N GLU A 13 -5.16 0.78 0.09
CA GLU A 13 -6.18 1.24 -0.87
C GLU A 13 -5.83 2.61 -1.48
N TYR A 14 -5.26 3.54 -0.71
CA TYR A 14 -4.77 4.80 -1.25
C TYR A 14 -3.66 4.56 -2.28
N MET A 15 -2.66 3.73 -1.96
CA MET A 15 -1.56 3.39 -2.87
C MET A 15 -2.09 2.76 -4.17
N LYS A 16 -3.07 1.87 -4.07
CA LYS A 16 -3.73 1.25 -5.23
C LYS A 16 -4.48 2.26 -6.09
N HIS A 17 -5.28 3.15 -5.49
CA HIS A 17 -5.97 4.19 -6.24
C HIS A 17 -4.98 5.15 -6.92
N ARG A 18 -3.90 5.52 -6.24
CA ARG A 18 -2.87 6.39 -6.79
C ARG A 18 -2.12 5.73 -7.94
N TYR A 19 -1.74 4.47 -7.78
CA TYR A 19 -1.09 3.69 -8.81
C TYR A 19 -1.98 3.51 -10.06
N ILE A 20 -3.27 3.18 -9.88
CA ILE A 20 -4.20 3.05 -11.01
C ILE A 20 -4.38 4.38 -11.77
N ARG A 21 -4.39 5.51 -11.07
CA ARG A 21 -4.60 6.84 -11.69
C ARG A 21 -3.34 7.43 -12.33
N THR A 22 -2.17 7.17 -11.76
CA THR A 22 -0.93 7.87 -12.14
C THR A 22 0.14 6.94 -12.72
N GLY A 23 -0.01 5.63 -12.55
CA GLY A 23 1.03 4.64 -12.84
C GLY A 23 2.22 4.66 -11.87
N HIS A 24 2.18 5.50 -10.83
CA HIS A 24 3.28 5.70 -9.90
C HIS A 24 2.92 5.20 -8.50
N VAL A 25 3.87 4.49 -7.86
CA VAL A 25 3.75 4.07 -6.46
C VAL A 25 4.22 5.24 -5.57
N PRO A 26 3.38 5.75 -4.67
CA PRO A 26 3.79 6.85 -3.79
C PRO A 26 4.88 6.43 -2.82
N ASP A 27 5.86 7.30 -2.62
CA ASP A 27 6.96 7.08 -1.69
C ASP A 27 6.53 7.27 -0.23
N ARG A 28 7.37 6.79 0.70
CA ARG A 28 7.09 6.84 2.13
C ARG A 28 6.84 8.26 2.65
N GLU A 29 7.59 9.26 2.19
CA GLU A 29 7.43 10.66 2.63
C GLU A 29 6.06 11.23 2.24
N GLU A 30 5.57 10.88 1.05
CA GLU A 30 4.25 11.27 0.59
C GLU A 30 3.16 10.60 1.44
N LEU A 31 3.32 9.30 1.73
CA LEU A 31 2.40 8.56 2.58
C LEU A 31 2.40 9.08 4.02
N GLN A 32 3.54 9.49 4.58
CA GLN A 32 3.61 10.12 5.90
C GLN A 32 2.92 11.48 5.94
N THR A 33 2.94 12.21 4.83
CA THR A 33 2.25 13.51 4.69
C THR A 33 0.74 13.31 4.59
N GLU A 34 0.29 12.36 3.76
CA GLU A 34 -1.13 12.06 3.55
C GLU A 34 -1.77 11.41 4.79
N PHE A 35 -1.05 10.49 5.44
CA PHE A 35 -1.47 9.77 6.63
C PHE A 35 -0.86 10.37 7.91
N MET A 36 -0.82 11.70 8.02
CA MET A 36 -0.26 12.35 9.20
C MET A 36 -0.97 11.90 10.48
N GLY A 37 -0.21 11.34 11.43
CA GLY A 37 -0.74 10.85 12.71
C GLY A 37 -1.16 9.37 12.69
N ILE A 38 -0.98 8.65 11.58
CA ILE A 38 -1.08 7.18 11.58
C ILE A 38 0.03 6.55 12.43
N ASP A 39 -0.24 5.39 13.00
CA ASP A 39 0.82 4.58 13.60
C ASP A 39 1.82 4.12 12.52
N GLN A 40 3.11 4.17 12.85
CA GLN A 40 4.16 3.83 11.89
C GLN A 40 4.10 2.36 11.46
N THR A 41 3.62 1.47 12.33
CA THR A 41 3.41 0.04 12.04
C THR A 41 2.30 -0.11 11.01
N GLU A 42 1.14 0.51 11.23
CA GLU A 42 0.01 0.49 10.30
C GLU A 42 0.41 1.02 8.91
N LEU A 43 1.23 2.09 8.86
CA LEU A 43 1.76 2.61 7.61
C LEU A 43 2.67 1.60 6.89
N LEU A 44 3.60 0.98 7.61
CA LEU A 44 4.55 0.03 7.03
C LEU A 44 3.85 -1.24 6.57
N GLU A 45 2.92 -1.76 7.36
CA GLU A 45 2.16 -2.93 6.96
C GLU A 45 1.26 -2.61 5.75
N GLY A 46 0.72 -1.38 5.63
CA GLY A 46 -0.06 -0.96 4.45
C GLY A 46 0.75 -0.95 3.16
N ILE A 47 1.99 -0.47 3.26
CA ILE A 47 2.95 -0.50 2.15
C ILE A 47 3.28 -1.96 1.78
N ALA A 48 3.57 -2.81 2.76
CA ALA A 48 3.90 -4.22 2.52
C ALA A 48 2.74 -5.00 1.89
N GLU A 49 1.50 -4.78 2.34
CA GLU A 49 0.31 -5.40 1.72
C GLU A 49 0.14 -4.97 0.27
N PHE A 50 0.32 -3.67 -0.02
CA PHE A 50 0.26 -3.17 -1.39
C PHE A 50 1.36 -3.78 -2.27
N ASP A 51 2.59 -3.82 -1.78
CA ASP A 51 3.73 -4.41 -2.49
C ASP A 51 3.52 -5.90 -2.75
N ALA A 52 2.94 -6.65 -1.80
CA ALA A 52 2.55 -8.04 -2.01
C ALA A 52 1.51 -8.18 -3.13
N ILE A 53 0.49 -7.31 -3.18
CA ILE A 53 -0.54 -7.35 -4.23
C ILE A 53 0.04 -7.01 -5.61
N VAL A 54 0.85 -5.96 -5.70
CA VAL A 54 1.42 -5.48 -6.99
C VAL A 54 2.60 -6.35 -7.45
N GLY A 55 3.47 -6.76 -6.53
CA GLY A 55 4.59 -7.66 -6.78
C GLY A 55 4.16 -9.06 -7.20
N THR A 56 3.07 -9.58 -6.64
CA THR A 56 2.45 -10.84 -7.11
C THR A 56 1.82 -10.70 -8.51
N GLY A 57 1.51 -9.49 -8.96
CA GLY A 57 1.05 -9.21 -10.32
C GLY A 57 2.15 -9.23 -11.40
N GLY A 58 3.42 -9.34 -11.00
CA GLY A 58 4.59 -9.26 -11.90
C GLY A 58 5.27 -10.60 -12.18
N VAL A 59 5.64 -11.37 -11.14
CA VAL A 59 6.26 -12.70 -11.30
C VAL A 59 6.09 -13.43 -9.97
N LEU A 60 5.43 -14.59 -9.95
CA LEU A 60 5.77 -15.82 -9.18
C LEU A 60 4.67 -16.88 -9.41
N HIS A 61 4.38 -17.18 -10.68
CA HIS A 61 4.03 -18.55 -11.09
C HIS A 61 5.06 -18.98 -12.13
N ALA A 62 6.33 -18.92 -11.73
CA ALA A 62 7.41 -19.64 -12.39
C ALA A 62 7.95 -20.59 -11.32
N GLU A 63 7.40 -21.81 -11.36
CA GLU A 63 7.98 -23.10 -10.99
C GLU A 63 9.29 -23.09 -10.17
N VAL A 64 9.25 -23.77 -9.03
CA VAL A 64 10.40 -24.55 -8.57
C VAL A 64 9.96 -26.02 -8.53
N ASP A 65 10.76 -26.83 -9.23
CA ASP A 65 10.73 -28.27 -9.50
C ASP A 65 10.33 -29.18 -8.31
#